data_AF-A0A2N5KLJ8-F1
#
_entry.id   AF-A0A2N5KLJ8-F1
#
_cell.length_a   1.000
_cell.length_b   1.000
_cell.length_c   1.000
_cell.angle_alpha   90.00
_cell.angle_beta   90.00
_cell.angle_gamma   90.00
#
_symmetry.space_group_name_H-M   'P 1'
#
loop_
_entity.id
_entity.type
_entity.pdbx_description
1 polymer ?
#
loop_
_entity_poly.entity_id
_entity_poly.type
_entity_poly.pdbx_seq_one_letter_code
_entity_poly.pdbx_strand_id
1 'polypeptide(L)'
;MVPDLDPEDREKRLKFNQLLADSLVLQNAADMTRVLRSLAQEGYPLRREEVSQLSPYLTEHVKRFGDYVVDLETVPDPLDGQMPELAD
;
A
#
# COMPACT_ATOMS: atom_id res chain seq x y z
N MET A 1 -8.24 15.29 -24.15
CA MET A 1 -7.43 14.70 -25.23
C MET A 1 -6.01 14.57 -24.69
N VAL A 2 -5.60 13.36 -24.32
CA VAL A 2 -4.18 13.09 -24.01
C VAL A 2 -3.45 13.23 -25.35
N PRO A 3 -2.26 13.86 -25.43
CA PRO A 3 -1.49 13.90 -26.68
C PRO A 3 -1.32 12.47 -27.21
N ASP A 4 -1.24 12.28 -28.52
CA ASP A 4 -0.79 11.03 -29.11
C ASP A 4 0.66 10.77 -28.67
N LEU A 5 0.82 10.22 -27.46
CA LEU A 5 2.05 9.56 -27.06
C LEU A 5 2.22 8.37 -27.99
N ASP A 6 3.45 8.21 -28.47
CA ASP A 6 3.82 7.05 -29.24
C ASP A 6 3.49 5.76 -28.46
N PRO A 7 3.31 4.62 -29.15
CA PRO A 7 2.93 3.39 -28.48
C PRO A 7 3.89 2.96 -27.37
N GLU A 8 5.19 3.26 -27.51
CA GLU A 8 6.23 2.86 -26.55
C GLU A 8 6.12 3.66 -25.24
N ASP A 9 5.96 4.98 -25.32
CA ASP A 9 5.79 5.85 -24.16
C ASP A 9 4.48 5.57 -23.43
N ARG A 10 3.43 5.19 -24.17
CA ARG A 10 2.17 4.73 -23.57
C ARG A 10 2.38 3.46 -22.76
N GLU A 11 3.11 2.49 -23.29
CA GLU A 11 3.44 1.25 -22.60
C GLU A 11 4.29 1.51 -21.35
N LYS A 12 5.30 2.38 -21.44
CA LYS A 12 6.12 2.80 -20.28
C LYS A 12 5.27 3.41 -19.18
N ARG A 13 4.35 4.33 -19.53
CA ARG A 13 3.43 4.95 -18.56
C ARG A 13 2.49 3.94 -17.91
N LEU A 14 1.96 3.00 -18.68
CA LEU A 14 1.08 1.95 -18.13
C LEU A 14 1.84 1.08 -17.12
N LYS A 15 3.04 0.61 -17.49
CA LYS A 15 3.89 -0.22 -16.62
C LYS A 15 4.31 0.53 -15.35
N PHE A 16 4.71 1.79 -15.49
CA PHE A 16 5.09 2.63 -14.35
C PHE A 16 3.92 2.83 -13.38
N ASN A 17 2.73 3.17 -13.90
CA ASN A 17 1.55 3.34 -13.06
C ASN A 17 1.14 2.03 -12.37
N GLN A 18 1.24 0.90 -13.06
CA GLN A 18 0.97 -0.40 -12.47
C GLN A 18 1.94 -0.70 -11.32
N LEU A 19 3.24 -0.53 -11.55
CA LEU A 19 4.27 -0.72 -10.53
C LEU A 19 4.02 0.17 -9.32
N LEU A 20 3.75 1.46 -9.53
CA LEU A 20 3.45 2.39 -8.45
C LEU A 20 2.21 1.97 -7.65
N ALA A 21 1.14 1.56 -8.34
CA ALA A 21 -0.08 1.12 -7.68
C ALA A 21 0.16 -0.13 -6.82
N ASP A 22 0.90 -1.11 -7.34
CA ASP A 22 1.21 -2.35 -6.63
C ASP A 22 2.12 -2.08 -5.42
N SER A 23 3.15 -1.23 -5.57
CA SER A 23 4.02 -0.82 -4.47
C SER A 23 3.26 -0.09 -3.37
N LEU A 24 2.32 0.78 -3.74
CA LEU A 24 1.51 1.53 -2.80
C LEU A 24 0.55 0.61 -2.01
N VAL A 25 -0.14 -0.30 -2.70
CA VAL A 25 -1.06 -1.26 -2.05
C VAL A 25 -0.29 -2.16 -1.08
N LEU A 26 0.92 -2.58 -1.46
CA LEU A 26 1.79 -3.35 -0.58
C LEU A 26 2.18 -2.56 0.67
N GLN A 27 2.60 -1.29 0.51
CA GLN A 27 2.97 -0.44 1.64
C GLN A 27 1.79 -0.19 2.59
N ASN A 28 0.60 0.11 2.04
CA ASN A 28 -0.62 0.25 2.82
C ASN A 28 -0.91 -1.01 3.66
N ALA A 29 -0.86 -2.19 3.03
CA ALA A 29 -1.10 -3.45 3.73
C ALA A 29 -0.07 -3.69 4.84
N ALA A 30 1.21 -3.36 4.59
CA ALA A 30 2.28 -3.48 5.57
C ALA A 30 2.06 -2.56 6.78
N ASP A 31 1.74 -1.29 6.53
CA ASP A 31 1.50 -0.31 7.59
C ASP A 31 0.25 -0.65 8.41
N MET A 32 -0.84 -1.05 7.73
CA MET A 32 -2.05 -1.53 8.41
C MET A 32 -1.75 -2.73 9.32
N THR A 33 -0.96 -3.69 8.83
CA THR A 33 -0.57 -4.88 9.62
C THR A 33 0.27 -4.49 10.85
N ARG A 34 1.17 -3.52 10.72
CA ARG A 34 1.96 -2.99 11.84
C ARG A 34 1.08 -2.35 12.90
N VAL A 35 0.14 -1.49 12.49
CA VAL A 35 -0.81 -0.83 13.40
C VAL A 35 -1.68 -1.86 14.12
N LEU A 36 -2.21 -2.85 13.39
CA LEU A 36 -2.97 -3.95 14.00
C LEU A 36 -2.13 -4.68 15.04
N ARG A 37 -0.86 -4.95 14.76
CA ARG A 37 0.03 -5.61 15.73
C ARG A 37 0.26 -4.77 16.98
N SER A 38 0.49 -3.46 16.84
CA SER A 38 0.62 -2.55 17.99
C SER A 38 -0.65 -2.58 18.84
N LEU A 39 -1.83 -2.54 18.22
CA LEU A 39 -3.11 -2.64 18.94
C LEU A 39 -3.25 -3.98 19.68
N ALA A 40 -2.87 -5.09 19.05
CA ALA A 40 -2.88 -6.40 19.71
C ALA A 40 -1.94 -6.45 20.92
N GLN A 41 -0.74 -5.85 20.81
CA GLN A 41 0.23 -5.77 21.91
C GLN A 41 -0.25 -4.89 23.07
N GLU A 42 -1.03 -3.86 22.78
CA GLU A 42 -1.70 -3.02 23.77
C GLU A 42 -2.90 -3.72 24.45
N GLY A 43 -3.27 -4.91 24.00
CA GLY A 43 -4.36 -5.71 24.56
C GLY A 43 -5.73 -5.41 23.97
N TYR A 44 -5.80 -4.68 22.85
CA TYR A 44 -7.08 -4.49 22.15
C TYR A 44 -7.51 -5.79 21.46
N PRO A 45 -8.76 -6.23 21.64
CA PRO A 45 -9.28 -7.40 20.95
C PRO A 45 -9.49 -7.06 19.47
N LEU A 46 -8.78 -7.76 18.58
CA LEU A 46 -8.96 -7.65 17.13
C LEU A 46 -9.86 -8.78 16.62
N ARG A 47 -11.11 -8.48 16.26
CA ARG A 47 -12.02 -9.49 15.71
C ARG A 47 -11.77 -9.67 14.23
N ARG A 48 -11.85 -10.91 13.74
CA ARG A 48 -11.66 -11.22 12.32
C ARG A 48 -12.63 -10.46 11.43
N GLU A 49 -13.88 -10.25 11.86
CA GLU A 49 -14.89 -9.51 11.12
C GLU A 49 -14.47 -8.06 10.91
N GLU A 50 -13.87 -7.42 11.91
CA GLU A 50 -13.44 -6.02 11.84
C GLU A 50 -12.26 -5.86 10.90
N VAL A 51 -11.27 -6.77 10.99
CA VAL A 51 -10.12 -6.76 10.10
C VAL A 51 -10.54 -7.04 8.66
N SER A 52 -11.58 -7.86 8.44
CA SER A 52 -12.10 -8.16 7.10
C SER A 52 -12.77 -6.97 6.40
N GLN A 53 -13.20 -5.96 7.15
CA GLN A 53 -13.75 -4.72 6.59
C GLN A 53 -12.67 -3.76 6.10
N LEU A 54 -11.41 -3.96 6.53
CA LEU A 54 -10.31 -3.13 6.12
C LEU A 54 -9.87 -3.49 4.70
N SER A 55 -9.53 -2.46 3.92
CA SER A 55 -9.02 -2.62 2.56
C SER A 55 -7.69 -1.89 2.39
N PRO A 56 -6.68 -2.51 1.80
CA PRO A 56 -5.40 -1.84 1.49
C PRO A 56 -5.52 -0.84 0.34
N TYR A 57 -6.67 -0.78 -0.35
CA TYR A 57 -6.95 0.14 -1.46
C TYR A 57 -7.45 1.51 -1.00
N LEU A 58 -6.90 2.05 0.09
CA LEU A 58 -7.18 3.41 0.52
C LEU A 58 -6.47 4.40 -0.40
N THR A 59 -7.23 5.32 -0.99
CA THR A 59 -6.74 6.29 -1.99
C THR A 59 -6.78 7.75 -1.54
N GLU A 60 -7.37 8.02 -0.37
CA GLU A 60 -7.58 9.38 0.16
C GLU A 60 -6.26 10.16 0.34
N HIS A 61 -5.22 9.49 0.82
CA HIS A 61 -3.91 10.11 1.10
C HIS A 61 -2.93 10.02 -0.07
N VAL A 62 -3.38 9.53 -1.24
CA VAL A 62 -2.50 9.18 -2.35
C VAL A 62 -2.55 10.26 -3.42
N LYS A 63 -1.38 10.78 -3.80
CA LYS A 63 -1.27 11.75 -4.90
C LYS A 63 -1.39 11.04 -6.26
N ARG A 64 -2.62 10.74 -6.69
CA ARG A 64 -2.87 9.99 -7.94
C ARG A 64 -2.31 10.67 -9.21
N PHE A 65 -2.12 11.99 -9.20
CA PHE A 65 -1.60 12.76 -10.32
C PHE A 65 -0.45 13.68 -9.91
N GLY A 66 0.54 13.78 -10.79
CA GLY A 66 1.73 14.61 -10.62
C GLY A 66 2.98 13.76 -10.48
N ASP A 67 4.11 14.44 -10.27
CA ASP A 67 5.40 13.78 -10.19
C ASP A 67 5.63 13.19 -8.79
N TYR A 68 6.06 11.93 -8.76
CA TYR A 68 6.58 11.27 -7.57
C TYR A 68 8.10 11.43 -7.56
N VAL A 69 8.63 11.99 -6.47
CA VAL A 69 10.07 11.95 -6.19
C VAL A 69 10.33 10.66 -5.44
N VAL A 70 11.09 9.75 -6.05
CA VAL A 70 11.45 8.47 -5.44
C VAL A 70 12.79 8.65 -4.73
N ASP A 71 12.80 8.41 -3.43
CA ASP A 71 14.03 8.27 -2.65
C ASP A 71 14.44 6.79 -2.65
N LEU A 72 15.64 6.51 -3.16
CA LEU A 72 16.21 5.16 -3.22
C LEU A 72 17.22 4.89 -2.11
N GLU A 73 17.58 5.91 -1.32
CA GLU A 73 18.51 5.78 -0.20
C GLU A 73 17.78 5.35 1.07
N THR A 74 16.49 5.71 1.20
CA THR A 74 15.64 5.27 2.31
C THR A 74 15.33 3.78 2.19
N VAL A 75 15.88 2.99 3.10
CA VAL A 75 15.56 1.57 3.24
C VAL A 75 14.23 1.44 3.98
N PRO A 76 13.19 0.82 3.37
CA PRO A 76 11.94 0.58 4.06
C PRO A 76 12.16 -0.40 5.21
N ASP A 77 11.42 -0.19 6.29
CA ASP A 77 11.39 -1.12 7.41
C ASP A 77 11.05 -2.56 6.92
N PRO A 78 11.62 -3.60 7.54
CA PRO A 78 11.43 -4.98 7.09
C PRO A 78 9.97 -5.42 7.12
N LEU A 79 9.60 -6.23 6.12
CA LEU A 79 8.35 -6.98 6.09
C LEU A 79 8.60 -8.34 6.77
N ASP A 80 8.07 -8.54 7.97
CA ASP A 80 8.21 -9.80 8.71
C ASP A 80 7.06 -10.79 8.44
N GLY A 81 6.01 -10.36 7.73
CA GLY A 81 4.89 -11.20 7.29
C GLY A 81 4.04 -11.79 8.42
N GLN A 82 4.26 -11.40 9.68
CA GLN A 82 3.58 -11.96 10.83
C GLN A 82 2.25 -11.24 11.08
N MET A 83 1.14 -11.97 10.97
CA MET A 83 -0.17 -11.46 11.36
C MET A 83 -0.35 -11.52 12.88
N PRO A 84 -0.99 -10.51 13.51
CA PRO A 84 -1.38 -10.61 14.91
C PRO A 84 -2.42 -11.72 15.10
N GLU A 85 -2.49 -12.30 16.30
CA GLU A 85 -3.57 -13.22 16.64
C GLU A 85 -4.91 -12.48 16.58
N LEU A 86 -5.85 -13.06 15.84
CA LEU A 86 -7.20 -12.54 15.69
C LEU A 86 -8.14 -13.35 16.58
N ALA A 87 -9.01 -12.64 17.29
CA ALA A 87 -10.12 -13.26 17.98
C ALA A 87 -11.18 -13.72 16.97
N ASP A 88 -11.88 -14.79 17.34
CA ASP A 88 -13.08 -15.27 16.65
C ASP A 88 -14.27 -14.32 16.80
#